data_AF-A0A9J7ITY0-F1
#
_entry.id   AF-A0A9J7ITY0-F1
#
_cell.length_a   1.000
_cell.length_b   1.000
_cell.length_c   1.000
_cell.angle_alpha   90.00
_cell.angle_beta   90.00
_cell.angle_gamma   90.00
#
_symmetry.space_group_name_H-M   'P 1'
#
loop_
_entity.id
_entity.type
_entity.pdbx_description
1 polymer ?
#
loop_
_entity_poly.entity_id
_entity_poly.type
_entity_poly.pdbx_seq_one_letter_code
_entity_poly.pdbx_strand_id
1 'polypeptide(L)'
;MSSKLGCCTVNNIFGTPLKYAVVIVGICSIVIAAIALFASLGTILSIANKELVYNSNPVNAINMIFALFCTSTSSYQAVISILLLQYGRWRKGSPFILSLWFVSHVVLVVLYTFMFLARTIVCFHCGHPMQSLFTFVGGCFYAGVFIYFCAIINSYQSIIEPDTIYY
;
A
#
# COMPACT_ATOMS: atom_id res chain seq x y z
N MET A 1 -4.98 -30.43 16.21
CA MET A 1 -3.75 -29.66 16.48
C MET A 1 -2.93 -29.62 15.19
N SER A 2 -3.04 -28.55 14.42
CA SER A 2 -2.14 -28.30 13.28
C SER A 2 -1.44 -26.98 13.60
N SER A 3 -0.15 -27.07 13.95
CA SER A 3 0.71 -25.91 14.10
C SER A 3 0.82 -25.23 12.74
N LYS A 4 0.06 -24.16 12.50
CA LYS A 4 0.43 -23.19 11.47
C LYS A 4 1.83 -22.73 11.84
N LEU A 5 2.84 -23.10 11.05
CA LEU A 5 4.22 -22.67 11.24
C LEU A 5 4.22 -21.14 11.31
N GLY A 6 4.35 -20.60 12.53
CA GLY A 6 4.43 -19.18 12.82
C GLY A 6 5.79 -18.64 12.44
N CYS A 7 6.11 -18.65 11.15
CA CYS A 7 7.22 -17.84 10.69
C CYS A 7 6.73 -16.39 10.70
N CYS A 8 7.35 -15.55 11.55
CA CYS A 8 7.06 -14.11 11.70
C CYS A 8 5.83 -13.70 12.53
N THR A 9 5.40 -14.49 13.52
CA THR A 9 4.45 -14.00 14.54
C THR A 9 5.16 -13.05 15.51
N VAL A 10 4.84 -11.75 15.41
CA VAL A 10 5.40 -10.72 16.29
C VAL A 10 4.47 -10.57 17.49
N ASN A 11 4.94 -10.92 18.68
CA ASN A 11 4.14 -10.86 19.91
C ASN A 11 4.04 -9.45 20.50
N ASN A 12 5.03 -8.58 20.24
CA ASN A 12 5.07 -7.19 20.66
C ASN A 12 5.91 -6.38 19.66
N ILE A 13 5.48 -5.16 19.34
CA ILE A 13 6.21 -4.24 18.47
C ILE A 13 6.69 -3.07 19.33
N PHE A 14 8.01 -2.95 19.51
CA PHE A 14 8.62 -1.90 20.35
C PHE A 14 7.99 -1.77 21.76
N GLY A 15 7.59 -2.89 22.38
CA GLY A 15 6.95 -2.89 23.70
C GLY A 15 5.50 -2.41 23.74
N THR A 16 4.89 -2.10 22.59
CA THR A 16 3.47 -1.73 22.48
C THR A 16 2.60 -2.95 22.14
N PRO A 17 1.38 -3.05 22.69
CA PRO A 17 0.49 -4.15 22.37
C PRO A 17 -0.01 -4.03 20.93
N LEU A 18 -0.19 -5.18 20.25
CA LEU A 18 -0.47 -5.25 18.81
C LEU A 18 -1.68 -4.42 18.35
N LYS A 19 -2.65 -4.20 19.24
CA LYS A 19 -3.79 -3.32 18.95
C LYS A 19 -3.35 -1.89 18.58
N TYR A 20 -2.41 -1.29 19.33
CA TYR A 20 -1.91 0.04 18.98
C TYR A 20 -1.09 -0.02 17.70
N ALA A 21 -0.35 -1.11 17.46
CA ALA A 21 0.38 -1.29 16.21
C ALA A 21 -0.55 -1.32 14.99
N VAL A 22 -1.72 -1.97 15.07
CA VAL A 22 -2.72 -1.96 13.98
C VAL A 22 -3.29 -0.57 13.73
N VAL A 23 -3.51 0.22 14.79
CA VAL A 23 -3.94 1.63 14.66
C VAL A 23 -2.84 2.46 13.98
N ILE A 24 -1.58 2.27 14.38
CA ILE A 24 -0.43 2.94 13.75
C ILE A 24 -0.35 2.58 12.27
N VAL A 25 -0.48 1.29 11.91
CA VAL A 25 -0.51 0.84 10.51
C VAL A 25 -1.60 1.54 9.73
N GLY A 26 -2.82 1.65 10.29
CA GLY A 26 -3.91 2.38 9.67
C GLY A 26 -3.58 3.86 9.42
N ILE A 27 -3.01 4.54 10.41
CA ILE A 27 -2.60 5.96 10.28
C ILE A 27 -1.51 6.11 9.22
N CYS A 28 -0.45 5.31 9.29
CA CYS A 28 0.65 5.35 8.33
C CYS A 28 0.16 5.08 6.90
N SER A 29 -0.74 4.12 6.73
CA SER A 29 -1.31 3.79 5.42
C SER A 29 -2.13 4.93 4.83
N ILE A 30 -2.86 5.69 5.66
CA ILE A 30 -3.57 6.92 5.24
C ILE A 30 -2.59 8.02 4.86
N VAL A 31 -1.52 8.23 5.65
CA VAL A 31 -0.52 9.25 5.36
C VAL A 31 0.19 8.95 4.03
N ILE A 32 0.59 7.69 3.81
CA ILE A 32 1.21 7.24 2.55
C ILE A 32 0.23 7.46 1.39
N ALA A 33 -1.04 7.07 1.54
CA ALA A 33 -2.07 7.26 0.52
C ALA A 33 -2.31 8.75 0.21
N ALA A 34 -2.34 9.61 1.22
CA ALA A 34 -2.52 11.05 1.04
C ALA A 34 -1.36 11.68 0.26
N ILE A 35 -0.12 11.38 0.65
CA ILE A 35 1.09 11.87 -0.04
C ILE A 35 1.07 11.41 -1.51
N ALA A 36 0.79 10.13 -1.75
CA ALA A 36 0.71 9.56 -3.09
C ALA A 36 -0.43 10.18 -3.93
N LEU A 37 -1.59 10.45 -3.32
CA LEU A 37 -2.72 11.09 -3.96
C LEU A 37 -2.37 12.54 -4.37
N PHE A 38 -1.82 13.35 -3.47
CA PHE A 38 -1.43 14.72 -3.80
C PHE A 38 -0.33 14.78 -4.85
N ALA A 39 0.66 13.89 -4.77
CA ALA A 39 1.71 13.79 -5.78
C ALA A 39 1.15 13.42 -7.15
N SER A 40 0.26 12.41 -7.21
CA SER A 40 -0.36 11.96 -8.45
C SER A 40 -1.28 13.02 -9.07
N LEU A 41 -2.10 13.70 -8.28
CA LEU A 41 -2.93 14.82 -8.74
C LEU A 41 -2.09 15.98 -9.27
N GLY A 42 -0.98 16.31 -8.59
CA GLY A 42 -0.02 17.30 -9.06
C GLY A 42 0.59 16.93 -10.42
N THR A 43 0.96 15.66 -10.61
CA THR A 43 1.46 15.19 -11.91
C THR A 43 0.40 15.22 -13.00
N ILE A 44 -0.84 14.82 -12.71
CA ILE A 44 -1.96 14.89 -13.66
C ILE A 44 -2.21 16.34 -14.07
N LEU A 45 -2.28 17.27 -13.11
CA LEU A 45 -2.49 18.69 -13.39
C LEU A 45 -1.37 19.29 -14.25
N SER A 46 -0.12 18.92 -13.97
CA SER A 46 1.05 19.37 -14.74
C SER A 46 1.03 18.86 -16.18
N ILE A 47 0.59 17.60 -16.40
CA ILE A 47 0.51 16.98 -17.72
C ILE A 47 -0.72 17.47 -18.50
N ALA A 48 -1.87 17.63 -17.83
CA ALA A 48 -3.12 18.12 -18.43
C ALA A 48 -2.96 19.52 -19.03
N ASN A 49 -2.16 20.38 -18.40
CA ASN A 49 -1.85 21.71 -18.93
C ASN A 49 -0.96 21.69 -20.21
N LYS A 50 -0.50 20.51 -20.66
CA LYS A 50 0.44 20.32 -21.78
C LYS A 50 -0.05 19.24 -22.76
N GLU A 51 -1.33 19.28 -23.14
CA GLU A 51 -2.04 18.24 -23.92
C GLU A 51 -1.29 17.70 -25.16
N LEU A 52 -0.54 18.53 -25.88
CA LEU A 52 0.16 18.14 -27.12
C LEU A 52 1.46 17.33 -26.90
N VAL A 53 1.97 17.23 -25.68
CA VAL A 53 3.32 16.69 -25.38
C VAL A 53 3.29 15.27 -24.77
N TYR A 54 2.13 14.78 -24.33
CA TYR A 54 2.05 13.41 -23.79
C TYR A 54 1.93 12.34 -24.87
N ASN A 55 1.26 12.64 -25.99
CA ASN A 55 1.05 11.68 -27.08
C ASN A 55 2.31 11.45 -27.92
N SER A 56 3.29 12.36 -27.83
CA SER A 56 4.56 12.31 -28.56
C SER A 56 5.72 11.77 -27.73
N ASN A 57 5.57 11.63 -26.41
CA ASN A 57 6.65 11.17 -25.53
C ASN A 57 6.19 10.00 -24.64
N PRO A 58 6.75 8.78 -24.84
CA PRO A 58 6.39 7.59 -24.06
C PRO A 58 6.64 7.75 -22.54
N VAL A 59 7.57 8.60 -22.12
CA VAL A 59 7.86 8.89 -20.70
C VAL A 59 6.71 9.69 -20.08
N ASN A 60 6.13 10.63 -20.82
CA ASN A 60 4.97 11.39 -20.35
C ASN A 60 3.72 10.52 -20.31
N ALA A 61 3.54 9.64 -21.31
CA ALA A 61 2.44 8.68 -21.32
C ALA A 61 2.50 7.72 -20.12
N ILE A 62 3.66 7.11 -19.82
CA ILE A 62 3.77 6.21 -18.66
C ILE A 62 3.62 6.95 -17.33
N ASN A 63 4.10 8.20 -17.24
CA ASN A 63 3.90 9.02 -16.04
C ASN A 63 2.43 9.37 -15.81
N MET A 64 1.67 9.65 -16.88
CA MET A 64 0.22 9.89 -16.81
C MET A 64 -0.54 8.64 -16.37
N ILE A 65 -0.25 7.48 -16.97
CA ILE A 65 -0.84 6.18 -16.60
C ILE A 65 -0.51 5.85 -15.14
N PHE A 66 0.75 6.03 -14.75
CA PHE A 66 1.21 5.81 -13.38
C PHE A 66 0.50 6.74 -12.38
N ALA A 67 0.31 8.00 -12.74
CA ALA A 67 -0.40 8.95 -11.91
C ALA A 67 -1.88 8.58 -11.75
N LEU A 68 -2.59 8.27 -12.84
CA LEU A 68 -3.99 7.84 -12.80
C LEU A 68 -4.18 6.57 -11.96
N PHE A 69 -3.33 5.57 -12.18
CA PHE A 69 -3.29 4.35 -11.39
C PHE A 69 -3.10 4.70 -9.91
N CYS A 70 -2.07 5.46 -9.58
CA CYS A 70 -1.74 5.86 -8.22
C CYS A 70 -2.86 6.66 -7.54
N THR A 71 -3.57 7.53 -8.25
CA THR A 71 -4.72 8.27 -7.70
C THR A 71 -5.84 7.31 -7.31
N SER A 72 -6.18 6.36 -8.18
CA SER A 72 -7.27 5.39 -7.94
C SER A 72 -6.93 4.41 -6.81
N THR A 73 -5.69 3.92 -6.75
CA THR A 73 -5.26 3.00 -5.69
C THR A 73 -5.05 3.70 -4.36
N SER A 74 -4.58 4.96 -4.36
CA SER A 74 -4.42 5.73 -3.12
C SER A 74 -5.76 6.09 -2.50
N SER A 75 -6.77 6.44 -3.30
CA SER A 75 -8.12 6.68 -2.77
C SER A 75 -8.72 5.40 -2.16
N TYR A 76 -8.56 4.25 -2.83
CA TYR A 76 -8.96 2.95 -2.30
C TYR A 76 -8.20 2.59 -1.00
N GLN A 77 -6.88 2.77 -0.99
CA GLN A 77 -6.02 2.54 0.17
C GLN A 77 -6.45 3.41 1.37
N ALA A 78 -6.81 4.67 1.13
CA ALA A 78 -7.32 5.57 2.16
C ALA A 78 -8.64 5.07 2.75
N VAL A 79 -9.60 4.67 1.91
CA VAL A 79 -10.91 4.15 2.36
C VAL A 79 -10.74 2.90 3.21
N ILE A 80 -9.99 1.90 2.74
CA ILE A 80 -9.77 0.64 3.45
C ILE A 80 -9.01 0.88 4.77
N SER A 81 -8.08 1.84 4.80
CA SER A 81 -7.34 2.20 6.02
C SER A 81 -8.20 2.99 7.03
N ILE A 82 -9.15 3.81 6.56
CA ILE A 82 -10.14 4.46 7.43
C ILE A 82 -11.04 3.41 8.09
N LEU A 83 -11.49 2.39 7.34
CA LEU A 83 -12.25 1.27 7.89
C LEU A 83 -11.45 0.51 8.96
N LEU A 84 -10.15 0.29 8.72
CA LEU A 84 -9.25 -0.30 9.72
C LEU A 84 -9.12 0.56 10.99
N LEU A 85 -9.05 1.89 10.85
CA LEU A 85 -9.01 2.79 12.01
C LEU A 85 -10.32 2.80 12.80
N GLN A 86 -11.46 2.77 12.11
CA GLN A 86 -12.77 2.64 12.75
C GLN A 86 -12.86 1.33 13.54
N TYR A 87 -12.38 0.22 12.95
CA TYR A 87 -12.24 -1.07 13.65
C TYR A 87 -11.39 -0.94 14.93
N GLY A 88 -10.19 -0.36 14.82
CA GLY A 88 -9.25 -0.24 15.94
C GLY A 88 -9.79 0.61 17.10
N ARG A 89 -10.61 1.61 16.80
CA ARG A 89 -11.21 2.53 17.79
C ARG A 89 -12.47 1.97 18.46
N TRP A 90 -13.36 1.27 17.74
CA TRP A 90 -14.70 0.95 18.26
C TRP A 90 -14.88 -0.42 18.94
N ARG A 91 -13.83 -1.24 19.12
CA ARG A 91 -13.85 -2.52 19.89
C ARG A 91 -14.94 -3.55 19.49
N LYS A 92 -15.72 -3.32 18.43
CA LYS A 92 -16.77 -4.21 17.90
C LYS A 92 -16.57 -4.43 16.40
N GLY A 93 -15.36 -4.76 16.01
CA GLY A 93 -15.03 -4.96 14.62
C GLY A 93 -15.03 -6.44 14.26
N SER A 94 -15.59 -6.77 13.10
CA SER A 94 -15.50 -8.12 12.55
C SER A 94 -14.06 -8.40 12.06
N PRO A 95 -13.49 -9.61 12.29
CA PRO A 95 -12.20 -10.02 11.72
C PRO A 95 -12.17 -9.89 10.18
N PHE A 96 -13.35 -9.83 9.55
CA PHE A 96 -13.53 -9.47 8.15
C PHE A 96 -12.82 -8.17 7.75
N ILE A 97 -12.82 -7.11 8.58
CA ILE A 97 -12.20 -5.83 8.22
C ILE A 97 -10.67 -5.95 8.17
N LEU A 98 -10.08 -6.73 9.10
CA LEU A 98 -8.64 -7.02 9.07
C LEU A 98 -8.26 -7.82 7.83
N SER A 99 -9.02 -8.88 7.55
CA SER A 99 -8.79 -9.71 6.36
C SER A 99 -8.98 -8.92 5.07
N LEU A 100 -10.00 -8.05 5.02
CA LEU A 100 -10.24 -7.16 3.90
C LEU A 100 -9.06 -6.23 3.68
N TRP A 101 -8.56 -5.56 4.73
CA TRP A 101 -7.38 -4.71 4.63
C TRP A 101 -6.16 -5.49 4.14
N PHE A 102 -5.92 -6.69 4.70
CA PHE A 102 -4.77 -7.53 4.36
C PHE A 102 -4.80 -7.96 2.88
N VAL A 103 -5.90 -8.57 2.43
CA VAL A 103 -6.04 -9.03 1.04
C VAL A 103 -5.97 -7.86 0.07
N SER A 104 -6.60 -6.73 0.41
CA SER A 104 -6.55 -5.50 -0.40
C SER A 104 -5.11 -5.04 -0.61
N HIS A 105 -4.30 -5.01 0.44
CA HIS A 105 -2.92 -4.55 0.35
C HIS A 105 -2.00 -5.54 -0.36
N VAL A 106 -2.24 -6.85 -0.22
CA VAL A 106 -1.51 -7.87 -1.00
C VAL A 106 -1.76 -7.67 -2.50
N VAL A 107 -3.02 -7.45 -2.90
CA VAL A 107 -3.37 -7.18 -4.31
C VAL A 107 -2.75 -5.85 -4.78
N LEU A 108 -2.83 -4.79 -3.97
CA LEU A 108 -2.23 -3.50 -4.30
C LEU A 108 -0.72 -3.61 -4.51
N VAL A 109 0.00 -4.34 -3.64
CA VAL A 109 1.44 -4.54 -3.78
C VAL A 109 1.78 -5.18 -5.13
N VAL A 110 1.05 -6.22 -5.53
CA VAL A 110 1.26 -6.88 -6.83
C VAL A 110 1.03 -5.91 -7.99
N LEU A 111 -0.07 -5.15 -7.98
CA LEU A 111 -0.37 -4.18 -9.03
C LEU A 111 0.67 -3.05 -9.08
N TYR A 112 1.09 -2.53 -7.92
CA TYR A 112 2.15 -1.53 -7.84
C TYR A 112 3.48 -2.08 -8.37
N THR A 113 3.83 -3.33 -8.09
CA THR A 113 5.05 -3.96 -8.63
C THR A 113 5.04 -3.94 -10.16
N PHE A 114 3.93 -4.34 -10.80
CA PHE A 114 3.82 -4.27 -12.27
C PHE A 114 3.97 -2.83 -12.79
N MET A 115 3.34 -1.87 -12.13
CA MET A 115 3.39 -0.46 -12.54
C MET A 115 4.79 0.16 -12.35
N PHE A 116 5.46 -0.13 -11.23
CA PHE A 116 6.84 0.31 -10.97
C PHE A 116 7.80 -0.30 -12.00
N LEU A 117 7.68 -1.60 -12.30
CA LEU A 117 8.50 -2.26 -13.31
C LEU A 117 8.28 -1.67 -14.71
N ALA A 118 7.02 -1.49 -15.12
CA ALA A 118 6.69 -0.91 -16.42
C ALA A 118 7.30 0.50 -16.56
N ARG A 119 7.16 1.34 -15.54
CA ARG A 119 7.75 2.69 -15.53
C ARG A 119 9.28 2.65 -15.53
N THR A 120 9.90 1.77 -14.76
CA THR A 120 11.36 1.57 -14.75
C THR A 120 11.87 1.19 -16.14
N ILE A 121 11.22 0.25 -16.82
CA ILE A 121 11.59 -0.21 -18.18
C ILE A 121 11.45 0.94 -19.18
N VAL A 122 10.30 1.63 -19.22
CA VAL A 122 10.06 2.74 -20.17
C VAL A 122 11.04 3.89 -19.93
N CYS A 123 11.24 4.33 -18.68
CA CYS A 123 12.18 5.39 -18.37
C CYS A 123 13.63 5.01 -18.72
N PHE A 124 14.03 3.76 -18.49
CA PHE A 124 15.37 3.29 -18.85
C PHE A 124 15.57 3.26 -20.37
N HIS A 125 14.61 2.69 -21.10
CA HIS A 125 14.66 2.61 -22.57
C HIS A 125 14.67 3.99 -23.25
N CYS A 126 13.97 4.97 -22.67
CA CYS A 126 13.95 6.34 -23.19
C CYS A 126 15.15 7.21 -22.75
N GLY A 127 16.20 6.63 -22.15
CA GLY A 127 17.41 7.36 -21.79
C GLY A 127 17.30 8.20 -20.52
N HIS A 128 16.36 7.89 -19.62
CA HIS A 128 16.20 8.54 -18.31
C HIS A 128 16.57 7.60 -17.14
N PRO A 129 17.85 7.20 -17.00
CA PRO A 129 18.28 6.19 -16.02
C PRO A 129 18.06 6.64 -14.57
N MET A 130 18.23 7.92 -14.25
CA MET A 130 17.99 8.43 -12.89
C MET A 130 16.53 8.32 -12.47
N GLN A 131 15.58 8.65 -13.36
CA GLN A 131 14.15 8.49 -13.07
C GLN A 131 13.76 7.02 -12.91
N SER A 132 14.35 6.15 -13.74
CA SER A 132 14.17 4.70 -13.64
C SER A 132 14.67 4.16 -12.29
N LEU A 133 15.86 4.59 -11.85
CA LEU A 133 16.45 4.19 -10.57
C LEU A 133 15.63 4.68 -9.38
N PHE A 134 15.20 5.94 -9.36
CA PHE A 134 14.31 6.43 -8.30
C PHE A 134 12.98 5.68 -8.25
N THR A 135 12.42 5.33 -9.41
CA THR A 135 11.18 4.55 -9.51
C THR A 135 11.37 3.14 -8.94
N PHE A 136 12.48 2.49 -9.28
CA PHE A 136 12.81 1.15 -8.79
C PHE A 136 13.03 1.13 -7.26
N VAL A 137 13.85 2.06 -6.75
CA VAL A 137 14.10 2.19 -5.30
C VAL A 137 12.81 2.51 -4.55
N GLY A 138 11.98 3.41 -5.08
CA GLY A 138 10.67 3.71 -4.52
C GLY A 138 9.75 2.49 -4.46
N GLY A 139 9.74 1.66 -5.52
CA GLY A 139 8.99 0.41 -5.55
C GLY A 139 9.46 -0.60 -4.51
N CYS A 140 10.78 -0.77 -4.35
CA CYS A 140 11.35 -1.63 -3.30
C CYS A 140 10.99 -1.15 -1.89
N PHE A 141 11.08 0.17 -1.66
CA PHE A 141 10.71 0.76 -0.37
C PHE A 141 9.22 0.56 -0.07
N TYR A 142 8.35 0.81 -1.06
CA TYR A 142 6.92 0.58 -0.94
C TYR A 142 6.64 -0.89 -0.56
N ALA A 143 7.18 -1.85 -1.33
CA ALA A 143 7.00 -3.27 -1.04
C ALA A 143 7.48 -3.65 0.37
N GLY A 144 8.65 -3.18 0.80
CA GLY A 144 9.20 -3.47 2.12
C GLY A 144 8.32 -2.96 3.27
N VAL A 145 7.83 -1.71 3.16
CA VAL A 145 6.93 -1.12 4.17
C VAL A 145 5.62 -1.91 4.26
N PHE A 146 5.03 -2.29 3.12
CA PHE A 146 3.76 -3.03 3.11
C PHE A 146 3.89 -4.47 3.59
N ILE A 147 4.99 -5.15 3.28
CA ILE A 147 5.29 -6.47 3.84
C ILE A 147 5.37 -6.39 5.37
N TYR A 148 6.03 -5.34 5.89
CA TYR A 148 6.09 -5.11 7.33
C TYR A 148 4.69 -4.90 7.93
N PHE A 149 3.85 -4.04 7.34
CA PHE A 149 2.47 -3.84 7.80
C PHE A 149 1.61 -5.10 7.75
N CYS A 150 1.78 -5.92 6.71
CA CYS A 150 1.11 -7.21 6.59
C CYS A 150 1.51 -8.17 7.72
N ALA A 151 2.79 -8.20 8.11
CA ALA A 151 3.25 -9.01 9.23
C ALA A 151 2.60 -8.58 10.56
N ILE A 152 2.42 -7.27 10.79
CA ILE A 152 1.75 -6.73 11.98
C ILE A 152 0.29 -7.19 12.03
N ILE A 153 -0.45 -7.01 10.94
CA ILE A 153 -1.88 -7.31 10.89
C ILE A 153 -2.13 -8.82 10.94
N ASN A 154 -1.31 -9.62 10.27
CA ASN A 154 -1.38 -11.08 10.36
C ASN A 154 -1.06 -11.59 11.77
N SER A 155 -0.07 -10.99 12.44
CA SER A 155 0.23 -11.31 13.84
C SER A 155 -0.95 -10.96 14.75
N TYR A 156 -1.65 -9.84 14.50
CA TYR A 156 -2.81 -9.47 15.31
C TYR A 156 -4.02 -10.39 15.04
N GLN A 157 -4.27 -10.74 13.78
CA GLN A 157 -5.33 -11.65 13.39
C GLN A 157 -5.16 -13.05 14.02
N SER A 158 -3.93 -13.58 14.03
CA SER A 158 -3.65 -14.89 14.64
C SER A 158 -3.84 -14.93 16.16
N ILE A 159 -3.82 -13.77 16.84
CA ILE A 159 -4.11 -13.65 18.29
C ILE A 159 -5.62 -13.48 18.54
N ILE A 160 -6.38 -12.92 17.61
CA ILE A 160 -7.85 -12.77 17.74
C ILE A 160 -8.60 -14.05 17.35
N GLU A 161 -8.14 -14.78 16.32
CA GLU A 161 -8.76 -16.04 15.88
C GLU A 161 -8.94 -17.12 16.98
N PRO A 162 -8.03 -17.32 17.98
CA PRO A 162 -8.26 -18.33 19.03
C PRO A 162 -9.49 -18.06 19.91
N ASP A 163 -9.97 -16.82 20.01
CA ASP A 163 -11.11 -16.46 20.87
C ASP A 163 -12.49 -16.61 20.18
N THR A 164 -12.51 -16.95 18.88
CA THR A 164 -13.76 -17.08 18.10
C THR A 164 -14.29 -18.51 17.95
N ILE A 165 -13.59 -19.52 18.48
CA ILE A 165 -14.04 -20.93 18.47
C ILE A 165 -14.78 -21.31 19.77
N TYR A 166 -14.81 -20.44 20.78
CA TYR A 166 -15.44 -20.68 22.08
C TYR A 166 -16.67 -19.81 22.39
N TYR A 167 -17.50 -19.55 21.38
CA TYR A 167 -18.88 -19.08 21.59
C TYR A 167 -19.84 -19.83 20.68
#